data_AF-A0A1I0T273-F1
#
_entry.id   AF-A0A1I0T273-F1
#
_cell.length_a   1.000
_cell.length_b   1.000
_cell.length_c   1.000
_cell.angle_alpha   90.00
_cell.angle_beta   90.00
_cell.angle_gamma   90.00
#
_symmetry.space_group_name_H-M   'P 1'
#
loop_
_entity.id
_entity.type
_entity.pdbx_description
1 polymer ?
#
loop_
_entity_poly.entity_id
_entity_poly.type
_entity_poly.pdbx_seq_one_letter_code
_entity_poly.pdbx_strand_id
1 'polypeptide(L)' 'MPSVVGPIKINNVSSGAVVQMGDCLYIAPKVATKTMAGSGGFNTGDFVITNNGINLTNTFDSDAFDSNVAANN' A
#
# COMPACT_ATOMS: atom_id res chain seq x y z
N MET A 1 -5.82 16.74 21.39
CA MET A 1 -5.93 18.12 20.87
C MET A 1 -6.92 18.12 19.71
N PRO A 2 -7.68 19.21 19.49
CA PRO A 2 -8.55 19.32 18.32
C PRO A 2 -7.71 19.29 17.04
N SER A 3 -8.08 18.43 16.10
CA SER A 3 -7.50 18.38 14.76
C SER A 3 -8.50 18.98 13.80
N VAL A 4 -8.16 20.13 13.20
CA VAL A 4 -8.93 20.72 12.12
C VAL A 4 -8.17 20.47 10.84
N VAL A 5 -8.71 19.59 10.02
CA VAL A 5 -8.13 19.20 8.73
C VAL A 5 -8.93 19.88 7.64
N GLY A 6 -8.25 20.60 6.75
CA GLY A 6 -8.85 21.15 5.53
C GLY A 6 -9.21 20.06 4.51
N PRO A 7 -9.59 20.42 3.27
CA PRO A 7 -9.86 19.42 2.25
C PRO A 7 -8.56 18.67 1.89
N ILE A 8 -8.52 17.37 2.18
CA ILE A 8 -7.40 16.49 1.84
C ILE A 8 -7.85 15.44 0.82
N LYS A 9 -7.07 15.25 -0.24
CA LYS A 9 -7.24 14.13 -1.19
C LYS A 9 -6.09 13.16 -0.98
N ILE A 10 -6.39 12.01 -0.41
CA ILE A 10 -5.44 10.90 -0.27
C ILE A 10 -5.75 9.92 -1.38
N ASN A 11 -4.77 9.72 -2.26
CA ASN A 11 -4.99 8.96 -3.48
C ASN A 11 -4.58 7.49 -3.36
N ASN A 12 -3.59 7.19 -2.52
CA ASN A 12 -3.31 5.84 -2.05
C ASN A 12 -2.49 5.91 -0.75
N VAL A 13 -2.86 5.05 0.20
CA VAL A 13 -2.14 4.80 1.44
C VAL A 13 -1.93 3.29 1.49
N SER A 14 -0.81 2.87 0.91
CA SER A 14 -0.46 1.47 0.63
C SER A 14 -0.31 0.64 1.92
N SER A 15 0.10 -0.62 1.79
CA SER A 15 0.16 -1.56 2.91
C SER A 15 1.01 -1.01 4.07
N GLY A 16 0.42 -0.94 5.26
CA GLY A 16 1.09 -0.44 6.47
C GLY A 16 0.99 1.06 6.65
N ALA A 17 0.29 1.75 5.75
CA ALA A 17 0.06 3.18 5.89
C ALA A 17 -1.03 3.46 6.94
N VAL A 18 -0.74 4.42 7.81
CA VAL A 18 -1.70 4.96 8.77
C VAL A 18 -1.85 6.44 8.50
N VAL A 19 -3.08 6.88 8.25
CA VAL A 19 -3.42 8.28 8.09
C VAL A 19 -4.07 8.74 9.39
N GLN A 20 -3.27 9.32 10.28
CA GLN A 20 -3.78 9.90 11.51
C GLN A 20 -3.76 11.43 11.40
N MET A 21 -4.91 12.04 11.63
CA MET A 21 -5.03 13.49 11.76
C MET A 21 -5.40 13.83 13.19
N GLY A 22 -4.54 14.55 13.89
CA GLY A 22 -4.67 14.81 15.32
C GLY A 22 -3.73 13.95 16.15
N ASP A 23 -3.98 13.87 17.45
CA ASP A 23 -3.05 13.21 18.38
C ASP A 23 -3.19 11.69 18.28
N CYS A 24 -2.05 11.00 18.20
CA CYS A 24 -1.93 9.55 18.35
C CYS A 24 -1.01 9.25 19.53
N LEU A 25 -1.46 8.38 20.44
CA LEU A 25 -0.64 7.89 21.54
C LEU A 25 0.32 6.76 21.11
N TYR A 26 -0.11 5.87 20.22
CA TYR A 26 0.74 4.81 19.67
C TYR A 26 0.14 4.24 18.37
N ILE A 27 0.97 4.09 17.34
CA ILE A 27 0.63 3.46 16.06
C ILE A 27 1.77 2.50 15.71
N ALA A 28 1.47 1.21 15.57
CA ALA A 28 2.42 0.19 15.12
C ALA A 28 1.80 -0.70 14.02
N PRO A 29 1.80 -0.23 12.76
CA PRO A 29 1.28 -1.01 11.65
C PRO A 29 2.25 -2.13 11.34
N LYS A 30 1.75 -3.35 11.41
CA LYS A 30 2.50 -4.58 11.16
C LYS A 30 2.04 -5.17 9.85
N VAL A 31 2.93 -5.17 8.86
CA VAL A 31 2.57 -5.54 7.49
C VAL A 31 3.65 -6.38 6.86
N ALA A 32 3.24 -7.50 6.28
CA ALA A 32 3.98 -8.14 5.21
C ALA A 32 3.07 -8.16 3.99
N THR A 33 3.62 -7.78 2.85
CA THR A 33 2.85 -7.58 1.64
C THR A 33 3.66 -8.04 0.45
N LYS A 34 3.03 -8.90 -0.33
CA LYS A 34 3.51 -9.34 -1.62
C LYS A 34 2.58 -8.80 -2.68
N THR A 35 3.10 -7.89 -3.49
CA THR A 35 2.32 -7.21 -4.51
C THR A 35 3.01 -7.34 -5.85
N MET A 36 2.31 -7.94 -6.79
CA MET A 36 2.79 -8.13 -8.15
C MET A 36 1.85 -7.35 -9.07
N ALA A 37 2.39 -6.39 -9.81
CA ALA A 37 1.65 -5.68 -10.84
C ALA A 37 2.15 -6.06 -12.22
N GLY A 38 1.20 -6.12 -13.15
CA GLY A 38 1.47 -6.18 -14.58
C GLY A 38 1.57 -4.82 -15.24
N SER A 39 1.62 -4.84 -16.57
CA SER A 39 1.55 -3.64 -17.40
C SER A 39 0.34 -2.78 -16.99
N GLY A 40 0.64 -1.55 -16.59
CA GLY A 40 -0.30 -0.55 -16.07
C GLY A 40 -0.92 -0.83 -14.70
N GLY A 41 -0.26 -1.62 -13.86
CA GLY A 41 -0.63 -1.72 -12.44
C GLY A 41 -0.07 -0.58 -11.58
N PHE A 42 -0.56 -0.51 -10.35
CA PHE A 42 -0.23 0.50 -9.32
C PHE A 42 -0.39 1.97 -9.72
N ASN A 43 -1.16 2.28 -10.75
CA ASN A 43 -1.49 3.65 -11.08
C ASN A 43 -2.29 4.32 -9.96
N THR A 44 -1.76 5.43 -9.45
CA THR A 44 -2.36 6.23 -8.39
C THR A 44 -2.35 7.69 -8.84
N GLY A 45 -3.43 8.19 -9.42
CA GLY A 45 -3.56 9.60 -9.82
C GLY A 45 -4.98 9.95 -10.27
N ASP A 46 -5.27 11.24 -10.43
CA ASP A 46 -6.30 11.66 -11.38
C ASP A 46 -5.67 11.75 -12.78
N PHE A 47 -6.46 11.47 -13.83
CA PHE A 47 -6.03 11.48 -15.24
C PHE A 47 -4.92 10.49 -15.60
N VAL A 48 -4.98 9.26 -15.07
CA VAL A 48 -4.06 8.20 -15.49
C VAL A 48 -4.46 7.66 -16.85
N ILE A 49 -3.62 7.88 -17.86
CA ILE A 49 -3.71 7.24 -19.18
C ILE A 49 -2.62 6.17 -19.24
N THR A 50 -3.02 4.91 -19.38
CA THR A 50 -2.06 3.80 -19.47
C THR A 50 -2.23 3.07 -20.78
N ASN A 51 -1.22 3.15 -21.64
CA ASN A 51 -1.18 2.45 -22.93
C ASN A 51 -0.35 1.18 -22.76
N ASN A 52 -1.02 0.07 -22.50
CA ASN A 52 -0.38 -1.20 -22.16
C ASN A 52 -0.28 -2.10 -23.41
N GLY A 53 0.86 -2.78 -23.57
CA GLY A 53 1.06 -3.80 -24.60
C GLY A 53 0.84 -5.22 -24.06
N ILE A 54 1.71 -6.15 -24.43
CA ILE A 54 1.69 -7.52 -23.91
C ILE A 54 2.21 -7.51 -22.46
N ASN A 55 1.48 -8.15 -21.54
CA ASN A 55 1.88 -8.31 -20.15
C ASN A 55 2.12 -9.78 -19.80
N LEU A 56 3.22 -10.05 -19.09
CA LEU A 56 3.54 -11.38 -18.54
C LEU A 56 4.00 -11.22 -17.08
N THR A 57 3.04 -11.13 -16.16
CA THR A 57 3.33 -11.10 -14.72
C THR A 57 3.55 -12.53 -14.21
N ASN A 58 4.71 -13.10 -14.53
CA ASN A 58 5.10 -14.41 -14.00
C ASN A 58 5.46 -14.27 -12.52
N THR A 59 4.67 -14.93 -11.66
CA THR A 59 4.85 -14.92 -10.21
C THR A 59 5.19 -16.32 -9.74
N PHE A 60 6.36 -16.82 -10.18
CA PHE A 60 6.88 -18.10 -9.68
C PHE A 60 7.37 -17.91 -8.24
N ASP A 61 6.62 -18.49 -7.32
CA ASP A 61 6.86 -18.41 -5.89
C ASP A 61 7.13 -19.81 -5.34
N SER A 62 8.40 -20.15 -5.13
CA SER A 62 8.81 -21.45 -4.59
C SER A 62 9.58 -21.24 -3.30
N ASP A 63 8.86 -20.82 -2.26
CA ASP A 63 9.28 -20.95 -0.88
C ASP A 63 8.13 -21.56 -0.04
N ALA A 64 8.44 -22.05 1.16
CA ALA A 64 7.44 -22.63 2.07
C ALA A 64 6.91 -21.62 3.12
N PHE A 65 7.50 -20.43 3.17
CA PHE A 65 7.28 -19.42 4.20
C PHE A 65 7.49 -18.03 3.61
N ASP A 66 6.39 -17.45 3.13
CA ASP A 66 6.34 -16.09 2.63
C ASP A 66 5.42 -15.23 3.51
N SER A 67 5.79 -13.97 3.73
CA SER A 67 4.98 -13.01 4.49
C SER A 67 4.77 -13.34 5.98
N ASN A 68 5.70 -14.06 6.64
CA ASN A 68 5.62 -14.35 8.08
C ASN A 68 5.96 -13.12 8.92
N VAL A 69 4.97 -12.56 9.61
CA VAL A 69 5.18 -11.42 10.50
C VAL A 69 5.32 -11.91 11.96
N ALA A 70 6.55 -12.22 12.35
CA ALA A 70 6.86 -13.12 13.46
C ALA A 70 6.72 -12.58 14.91
N ALA A 71 6.48 -11.28 15.15
CA ALA A 71 6.31 -10.80 16.53
C ALA A 71 5.48 -9.52 16.64
N ASN A 72 4.82 -9.35 17.80
CA ASN A 72 4.24 -8.10 18.27
C ASN A 72 5.14 -7.62 19.41
N ASN A 73 5.67 -6.40 19.33
CA ASN A 73 6.15 -5.67 20.50
C ASN A 73 5.87 -4.19 20.32
#